data_AF-A0A3R7NZM7-F1
#
_entry.id   AF-A0A3R7NZM7-F1
#
_cell.length_a   1.000
_cell.length_b   1.000
_cell.length_c   1.000
_cell.angle_alpha   90.00
_cell.angle_beta   90.00
_cell.angle_gamma   90.00
#
_symmetry.space_group_name_H-M   'P 1'
#
loop_
_entity.id
_entity.type
_entity.pdbx_description
1 polymer ?
#
loop_
_entity_poly.entity_id
_entity_poly.type
_entity_poly.pdbx_seq_one_letter_code
_entity_poly.pdbx_strand_id
1 'polypeptide(L)'
;MSSFPFCAEYDKRGQAKCKKCKEKCEKGELRIGKIVTNPFSESGGDMKQWHHVNCIFETFKRARATTKKIEDPVDDIEGWENLEEDDQKKIRALIDDLQNEIANKKTTPKKQTPQKKTPSKAGQQQFGKKAAGTPDKPRVSRVPSAVRNDPGMDPMHKDNSFREFRRLCANVAEESSYTGKTNIVATFLKNGANKDGFQGDLRLWVKLLLPGVIKRVYNLQSKQLIKLFSQLFNTNQEEMLEDLEQGDIAETVRNFFEQSAMLPPVKKATLSIQDVDQFLEELTGMTREEEQSYVLKKIAKRCTANDLKMVIRLIKGDLRINAGAKHM
;
A
#
# COMPACT_ATOMS: atom_id res chain seq x y z
N MET A 1 12.66 -21.06 -7.36
CA MET A 1 12.82 -19.61 -7.53
C MET A 1 12.85 -18.98 -6.16
N SER A 2 13.86 -18.14 -5.92
CA SER A 2 14.04 -17.44 -4.65
C SER A 2 12.87 -16.49 -4.43
N SER A 3 12.28 -16.53 -3.24
CA SER A 3 11.10 -15.71 -2.88
C SER A 3 11.41 -14.21 -2.84
N PHE A 4 12.68 -13.83 -2.84
CA PHE A 4 13.16 -12.46 -2.71
C PHE A 4 13.75 -11.92 -4.02
N PRO A 5 13.48 -10.66 -4.39
CA PRO A 5 14.09 -10.02 -5.56
C PRO A 5 15.55 -9.60 -5.37
N PHE A 6 16.00 -9.41 -4.13
CA PHE A 6 17.36 -9.05 -3.77
C PHE A 6 17.87 -9.94 -2.64
N CYS A 7 19.18 -9.94 -2.44
CA CYS A 7 19.85 -10.57 -1.30
C CYS A 7 20.96 -9.65 -0.80
N ALA A 8 21.27 -9.70 0.49
CA ALA A 8 22.38 -8.96 1.07
C ALA A 8 23.24 -9.89 1.94
N GLU A 9 24.55 -9.73 1.82
CA GLU A 9 25.52 -10.49 2.61
C GLU A 9 26.86 -9.75 2.69
N TYR A 10 27.66 -10.12 3.70
CA TYR A 10 29.08 -9.80 3.76
C TYR A 10 29.86 -10.74 2.83
N ASP A 11 30.70 -10.19 1.95
CA ASP A 11 31.42 -11.01 0.97
C ASP A 11 32.40 -11.97 1.66
N LYS A 12 32.15 -13.28 1.54
CA LYS A 12 33.00 -14.30 2.17
C LYS A 12 34.33 -14.53 1.43
N ARG A 13 34.40 -14.22 0.13
CA ARG A 13 35.50 -14.64 -0.76
C ARG A 13 36.24 -13.48 -1.42
N GLY A 14 35.63 -12.30 -1.53
CA GLY A 14 36.25 -11.12 -2.14
C GLY A 14 36.46 -11.25 -3.67
N GLN A 15 35.71 -12.14 -4.32
CA GLN A 15 35.92 -12.52 -5.73
C GLN A 15 34.86 -11.97 -6.68
N ALA A 16 33.70 -11.53 -6.18
CA ALA A 16 32.65 -11.00 -7.04
C ALA A 16 33.01 -9.58 -7.51
N LYS A 17 32.67 -9.27 -8.77
CA LYS A 17 32.80 -7.93 -9.33
C LYS A 17 31.45 -7.22 -9.30
N CYS A 18 31.43 -5.98 -8.81
CA CYS A 18 30.26 -5.11 -8.84
C CYS A 18 29.80 -4.90 -10.29
N LYS A 19 28.52 -5.15 -10.58
CA LYS A 19 27.96 -4.98 -11.94
C LYS A 19 27.87 -3.52 -12.40
N LYS A 20 28.00 -2.54 -11.49
CA LYS A 20 28.03 -1.11 -11.82
C LYS A 20 29.45 -0.59 -12.06
N CYS A 21 30.34 -0.62 -11.05
CA CYS A 21 31.68 -0.05 -11.17
C CYS A 21 32.75 -1.03 -11.67
N LYS A 22 32.43 -2.33 -11.80
CA LYS A 22 33.34 -3.41 -12.23
C LYS A 22 34.53 -3.70 -11.29
N GLU A 23 34.63 -2.98 -10.18
CA GLU A 23 35.58 -3.24 -9.09
C GLU A 23 35.17 -4.49 -8.29
N LYS A 24 36.12 -5.07 -7.56
CA LYS A 24 35.87 -6.25 -6.71
C LYS A 24 35.22 -5.82 -5.41
N CYS A 25 34.23 -6.58 -4.94
CA CYS A 25 33.76 -6.49 -3.57
C CYS A 25 34.82 -7.11 -2.66
N GLU A 26 35.25 -6.39 -1.61
CA GLU A 26 36.30 -6.88 -0.72
C GLU A 26 35.75 -7.91 0.28
N LYS A 27 36.61 -8.80 0.79
CA LYS A 27 36.19 -9.79 1.78
C LYS A 27 35.74 -9.09 3.06
N GLY A 28 34.55 -9.42 3.55
CA GLY A 28 33.91 -8.79 4.71
C GLY A 28 33.13 -7.52 4.36
N GLU A 29 33.16 -7.05 3.11
CA GLU A 29 32.40 -5.89 2.68
C GLU A 29 30.93 -6.26 2.46
N LEU A 30 30.03 -5.39 2.92
CA LEU A 30 28.60 -5.52 2.66
C LEU A 30 28.28 -5.28 1.18
N ARG A 31 27.57 -6.23 0.56
CA ARG A 31 27.13 -6.14 -0.84
C ARG A 31 25.68 -6.57 -1.00
N ILE A 32 25.04 -6.06 -2.05
CA ILE A 32 23.66 -6.39 -2.41
C ILE A 32 23.63 -7.05 -3.79
N GLY A 33 22.98 -8.22 -3.86
CA GLY A 33 22.79 -9.00 -5.06
C GLY A 33 21.37 -8.89 -5.60
N LYS A 34 21.20 -8.57 -6.88
CA LYS A 34 19.91 -8.70 -7.56
C LYS A 34 19.72 -10.15 -8.02
N ILE A 35 18.60 -10.77 -7.67
CA ILE A 35 18.28 -12.14 -8.10
C ILE A 35 17.60 -12.06 -9.47
N VAL A 36 18.20 -12.70 -10.47
CA VAL A 36 17.68 -12.76 -11.84
C VAL A 36 17.64 -14.19 -12.30
N THR A 37 16.63 -14.57 -13.09
CA THR A 37 16.58 -15.88 -13.72
C THR A 37 17.82 -16.07 -14.59
N ASN A 38 18.48 -17.22 -14.46
CA ASN A 38 19.69 -17.54 -15.19
C ASN A 38 19.36 -17.80 -16.66
N PRO A 39 19.81 -16.95 -17.60
CA PRO A 39 19.54 -17.16 -19.03
C PRO A 39 20.39 -18.28 -19.63
N PHE A 40 21.33 -18.86 -18.87
CA PHE A 40 22.27 -19.88 -19.34
C PHE A 40 21.95 -21.29 -18.84
N SER A 41 20.87 -21.49 -18.06
CA SER A 41 20.42 -22.83 -17.66
C SER A 41 19.01 -23.08 -18.19
N GLU A 42 18.86 -24.08 -19.06
CA GLU A 42 17.55 -24.55 -19.56
C GLU A 42 16.63 -25.05 -18.42
N SER A 43 17.21 -25.41 -17.28
CA SER A 43 16.52 -25.87 -16.07
C SER A 43 16.03 -24.75 -15.14
N GLY A 44 16.16 -23.47 -15.51
CA GLY A 44 15.54 -22.35 -14.79
C GLY A 44 16.11 -22.02 -13.40
N GLY A 45 17.44 -21.99 -13.24
CA GLY A 45 18.10 -21.57 -11.99
C GLY A 45 18.13 -20.05 -11.78
N ASP A 46 18.43 -19.60 -10.56
CA ASP A 46 18.60 -18.19 -10.23
C ASP A 46 20.09 -17.79 -10.25
N MET A 47 20.40 -16.57 -10.70
CA MET A 47 21.74 -15.97 -10.69
C MET A 47 21.73 -14.68 -9.87
N LYS A 48 22.75 -14.49 -9.03
CA LYS A 48 22.94 -13.28 -8.21
C LYS A 48 23.86 -12.29 -8.92
N GLN A 49 23.36 -11.07 -9.14
CA GLN A 49 24.14 -9.95 -9.70
C GLN A 49 24.58 -9.00 -8.57
N TRP A 50 25.84 -9.16 -8.14
CA TRP A 50 26.41 -8.42 -7.01
C TRP A 50 26.73 -6.95 -7.33
N HIS A 51 26.49 -6.08 -6.37
CA HIS A 51 26.77 -4.66 -6.39
C HIS A 51 27.26 -4.21 -5.00
N HIS A 52 28.15 -3.21 -4.94
CA HIS A 52 28.34 -2.46 -3.69
C HIS A 52 27.03 -1.77 -3.30
N VAL A 53 26.82 -1.55 -2.00
CA VAL A 53 25.61 -0.92 -1.47
C VAL A 53 25.32 0.40 -2.19
N ASN A 54 26.25 1.36 -2.18
CA ASN A 54 26.03 2.65 -2.87
C ASN A 54 25.80 2.48 -4.38
N CYS A 55 26.46 1.49 -4.98
CA CYS A 55 26.36 1.25 -6.40
C CYS A 55 24.96 0.79 -6.82
N ILE A 56 24.32 -0.10 -6.05
CA ILE A 56 22.97 -0.55 -6.42
C ILE A 56 21.96 0.61 -6.33
N PHE A 57 22.05 1.46 -5.31
CA PHE A 57 21.17 2.62 -5.19
C PHE A 57 21.36 3.64 -6.31
N GLU A 58 22.59 3.85 -6.77
CA GLU A 58 22.82 4.65 -7.98
C GLU A 58 22.23 4.02 -9.25
N THR A 59 22.22 2.68 -9.37
CA THR A 59 21.49 2.04 -10.48
C THR A 59 19.99 2.30 -10.39
N PHE A 60 19.41 2.28 -9.18
CA PHE A 60 17.98 2.58 -8.97
C PHE A 60 17.61 4.03 -9.27
N LYS A 61 18.53 4.98 -9.05
CA LYS A 61 18.34 6.41 -9.42
C LYS A 61 18.20 6.61 -10.93
N ARG A 62 18.85 5.76 -11.74
CA ARG A 62 18.82 5.79 -13.21
C ARG A 62 17.82 4.81 -13.83
N ALA A 63 17.34 3.86 -13.05
CA ALA A 63 16.39 2.83 -13.49
C ALA A 63 15.00 3.41 -13.81
N ARG A 64 14.34 2.83 -14.81
CA ARG A 64 12.97 3.20 -15.20
C ARG A 64 12.00 2.95 -14.04
N ALA A 65 10.88 3.67 -14.03
CA ALA A 65 9.86 3.54 -12.98
C ALA A 65 9.28 2.11 -12.84
N THR A 66 9.35 1.32 -13.91
CA THR A 66 8.87 -0.08 -13.95
C THR A 66 9.90 -1.11 -13.48
N THR A 67 11.14 -0.69 -13.19
CA THR A 67 12.18 -1.61 -12.68
C THR A 67 11.95 -1.86 -11.20
N LYS A 68 11.93 -3.13 -10.77
CA LYS A 68 11.87 -3.50 -9.36
C LYS A 68 13.04 -2.87 -8.59
N LYS A 69 12.73 -2.10 -7.55
CA LYS A 69 13.67 -1.45 -6.62
C LYS A 69 13.43 -2.02 -5.23
N ILE A 70 14.35 -1.78 -4.32
CA ILE A 70 14.18 -2.15 -2.91
C ILE A 70 13.25 -1.09 -2.29
N GLU A 71 12.07 -1.51 -1.85
CA GLU A 71 11.07 -0.66 -1.20
C GLU A 71 10.95 -1.02 0.28
N ASP A 72 10.90 -2.31 0.59
CA ASP A 72 10.95 -2.82 1.96
C ASP A 72 12.15 -3.76 2.13
N PRO A 73 13.21 -3.36 2.85
CA PRO A 73 14.38 -4.20 3.01
C PRO A 73 14.10 -5.52 3.75
N VAL A 74 13.01 -5.66 4.52
CA VAL A 74 12.65 -6.91 5.20
C VAL A 74 12.02 -7.92 4.23
N ASP A 75 11.17 -7.46 3.32
CA ASP A 75 10.45 -8.32 2.37
C ASP A 75 11.16 -8.45 1.01
N ASP A 76 12.02 -7.51 0.65
CA ASP A 76 12.70 -7.48 -0.64
C ASP A 76 14.13 -8.05 -0.61
N ILE A 77 14.76 -8.16 0.56
CA ILE A 77 16.17 -8.58 0.70
C ILE A 77 16.26 -9.89 1.50
N GLU A 78 16.61 -10.97 0.81
CA GLU A 78 17.04 -12.22 1.46
C GLU A 78 18.31 -11.99 2.30
N GLY A 79 18.30 -12.44 3.55
CA GLY A 79 19.44 -12.31 4.47
C GLY A 79 19.49 -11.00 5.26
N TRP A 80 18.44 -10.16 5.18
CA TRP A 80 18.35 -8.90 5.91
C TRP A 80 18.55 -9.04 7.43
N GLU A 81 17.97 -10.07 8.03
CA GLU A 81 18.07 -10.37 9.47
C GLU A 81 19.50 -10.67 9.95
N ASN A 82 20.40 -11.06 9.04
CA ASN A 82 21.78 -11.41 9.36
C ASN A 82 22.75 -10.21 9.23
N LEU A 83 22.26 -9.02 8.90
CA LEU A 83 23.05 -7.80 8.80
C LEU A 83 23.17 -7.11 10.16
N GLU A 84 24.30 -6.45 10.41
CA GLU A 84 24.49 -5.61 11.59
C GLU A 84 23.50 -4.43 11.61
N GLU A 85 23.06 -4.01 12.79
CA GLU A 85 22.07 -2.94 12.93
C GLU A 85 22.49 -1.63 12.27
N ASP A 86 23.79 -1.30 12.30
CA ASP A 86 24.29 -0.07 11.70
C ASP A 86 24.28 -0.12 10.17
N ASP A 87 24.54 -1.29 9.59
CA ASP A 87 24.40 -1.54 8.17
C ASP A 87 22.93 -1.59 7.72
N GLN A 88 22.04 -2.14 8.56
CA GLN A 88 20.59 -2.07 8.34
C GLN A 88 20.10 -0.61 8.31
N LYS A 89 20.56 0.23 9.27
CA LYS A 89 20.25 1.68 9.28
C LYS A 89 20.77 2.36 8.02
N LYS A 90 21.99 2.04 7.57
CA LYS A 90 22.58 2.61 6.35
C LYS A 90 21.78 2.28 5.10
N ILE A 91 21.33 1.03 4.94
CA ILE A 91 20.51 0.64 3.80
C ILE A 91 19.13 1.32 3.85
N ARG A 92 18.50 1.39 5.04
CA ARG A 92 17.22 2.12 5.21
C ARG A 92 17.35 3.60 4.82
N ALA A 93 18.41 4.28 5.26
CA ALA A 93 18.67 5.67 4.89
C ALA A 93 18.80 5.85 3.36
N LEU A 94 19.49 4.93 2.68
CA LEU A 94 19.63 4.98 1.21
C LEU A 94 18.32 4.71 0.46
N ILE A 95 17.41 3.92 1.05
CA ILE A 95 16.06 3.70 0.52
C ILE A 95 15.24 4.98 0.67
N ASP A 96 15.26 5.59 1.85
CA ASP A 96 14.55 6.84 2.13
C ASP A 96 15.02 7.98 1.21
N ASP A 97 16.34 8.12 1.04
CA ASP A 97 16.92 9.10 0.12
C ASP A 97 16.47 8.89 -1.33
N LEU A 98 16.41 7.63 -1.78
CA LEU A 98 15.94 7.28 -3.11
C LEU A 98 14.45 7.62 -3.28
N GLN A 99 13.62 7.34 -2.27
CA GLN A 99 12.20 7.67 -2.29
C GLN A 99 11.97 9.18 -2.28
N ASN A 100 12.73 9.92 -1.48
CA ASN A 100 12.71 11.39 -1.42
C ASN A 100 13.14 12.02 -2.75
N GLU A 101 14.16 11.49 -3.43
CA GLU A 101 14.55 11.95 -4.78
C GLU A 101 13.46 11.68 -5.83
N ILE A 102 12.76 10.54 -5.74
CA ILE A 102 11.65 10.21 -6.63
C ILE A 102 10.46 11.14 -6.38
N ALA A 103 10.20 11.52 -5.13
CA ALA A 103 9.18 12.49 -4.76
C ALA A 103 9.52 13.90 -5.25
N ASN A 104 10.77 14.34 -5.08
CA ASN A 104 11.23 15.68 -5.47
C ASN A 104 11.36 15.88 -6.99
N LYS A 105 11.62 14.83 -7.78
CA LYS A 105 11.57 14.92 -9.26
C LYS A 105 10.15 15.17 -9.81
N LYS A 106 9.09 15.02 -9.01
CA LYS A 106 7.70 15.29 -9.40
C LYS A 106 7.28 16.77 -9.22
N THR A 107 8.09 17.60 -8.56
CA THR A 107 7.75 19.01 -8.23
C THR A 107 8.52 20.07 -9.03
N THR A 108 9.46 19.70 -9.92
CA THR A 108 10.07 20.65 -10.86
C THR A 108 9.28 20.77 -12.18
N PRO A 109 8.89 21.98 -12.62
CA PRO A 109 8.33 22.20 -13.95
C PRO A 109 9.35 21.85 -15.04
N LYS A 110 8.89 21.23 -16.12
CA LYS A 110 9.64 21.04 -17.37
C LYS A 110 10.32 22.35 -17.78
N LYS A 111 11.66 22.37 -17.72
CA LYS A 111 12.49 23.39 -18.35
C LYS A 111 12.25 23.29 -19.87
N GLN A 112 11.47 24.23 -20.41
CA GLN A 112 11.25 24.35 -21.85
C GLN A 112 12.57 24.72 -22.53
N THR A 113 12.84 24.04 -23.64
CA THR A 113 13.94 24.31 -24.56
C THR A 113 13.72 25.66 -25.28
N PRO A 114 14.79 26.40 -25.61
CA PRO A 114 14.70 27.79 -26.06
C PRO A 114 14.46 27.91 -27.57
N GLN A 115 13.46 28.69 -27.98
CA GLN A 115 13.34 29.22 -29.33
C GLN A 115 13.64 30.73 -29.38
N LYS A 116 14.32 31.10 -30.47
CA LYS A 116 15.07 32.34 -30.70
C LYS A 116 14.22 33.62 -30.78
N LYS A 117 14.81 34.66 -30.19
CA LYS A 117 14.72 36.13 -30.35
C LYS A 117 14.15 36.64 -31.71
N THR A 118 13.37 37.72 -31.77
CA THR A 118 13.78 39.17 -31.75
C THR A 118 12.52 40.06 -32.06
N PRO A 119 12.54 41.43 -32.03
CA PRO A 119 12.30 42.26 -30.83
C PRO A 119 11.40 43.52 -31.09
N SER A 120 11.32 44.42 -30.08
CA SER A 120 10.84 45.84 -30.08
C SER A 120 9.46 46.05 -29.45
N LYS A 121 9.18 47.12 -28.69
CA LYS A 121 9.96 48.25 -28.13
C LYS A 121 9.11 48.85 -26.99
N ALA A 122 9.81 49.31 -25.94
CA ALA A 122 9.64 50.53 -25.13
C ALA A 122 8.26 50.98 -24.55
N GLY A 123 8.25 51.21 -23.23
CA GLY A 123 7.34 52.12 -22.51
C GLY A 123 7.63 52.14 -21.00
N GLN A 124 8.14 53.26 -20.49
CA GLN A 124 8.51 53.58 -19.08
C GLN A 124 7.24 53.65 -18.18
N GLN A 125 7.23 53.52 -16.84
CA GLN A 125 7.76 54.40 -15.78
C GLN A 125 7.39 53.76 -14.40
N GLN A 126 8.35 53.51 -13.49
CA GLN A 126 8.66 54.22 -12.22
C GLN A 126 7.85 53.92 -10.93
N PHE A 127 8.63 53.47 -9.92
CA PHE A 127 8.69 53.76 -8.47
C PHE A 127 7.55 53.47 -7.47
N GLY A 128 7.90 52.68 -6.45
CA GLY A 128 7.30 52.66 -5.10
C GLY A 128 8.06 51.72 -4.16
N LYS A 129 8.40 52.17 -2.94
CA LYS A 129 9.49 51.67 -2.07
C LYS A 129 9.11 50.56 -1.06
N LYS A 130 10.18 49.92 -0.56
CA LYS A 130 10.31 48.87 0.48
C LYS A 130 9.74 49.21 1.88
N ALA A 131 9.36 48.17 2.63
CA ALA A 131 9.76 47.86 4.02
C ALA A 131 9.42 46.37 4.28
N ALA A 132 10.38 45.44 4.44
CA ALA A 132 11.15 45.11 5.65
C ALA A 132 10.29 44.59 6.83
N GLY A 133 10.21 43.26 6.97
CA GLY A 133 9.65 42.53 8.11
C GLY A 133 10.14 41.07 8.09
N THR A 134 10.64 40.60 9.22
CA THR A 134 11.39 39.36 9.54
C THR A 134 10.73 38.02 9.14
N PRO A 135 11.51 36.92 8.99
CA PRO A 135 10.99 35.61 8.60
C PRO A 135 10.51 34.82 9.81
N ASP A 136 9.20 34.61 9.90
CA ASP A 136 8.62 33.70 10.89
C ASP A 136 8.59 32.26 10.35
N LYS A 137 9.04 31.31 11.17
CA LYS A 137 9.10 29.88 10.86
C LYS A 137 7.67 29.32 10.78
N PRO A 138 7.31 28.47 9.80
CA PRO A 138 6.04 27.75 9.88
C PRO A 138 6.11 26.72 11.00
N ARG A 139 5.45 27.05 12.11
CA ARG A 139 5.13 26.18 13.24
C ARG A 139 4.27 25.03 12.72
N VAL A 140 4.81 23.80 12.82
CA VAL A 140 4.05 22.56 12.61
C VAL A 140 2.95 22.52 13.68
N SER A 141 1.73 22.87 13.28
CA SER A 141 0.55 22.62 14.10
C SER A 141 0.26 21.13 14.05
N ARG A 142 0.57 20.44 15.15
CA ARG A 142 0.01 19.12 15.48
C ARG A 142 -1.51 19.20 15.31
N VAL A 143 -2.06 18.41 14.39
CA VAL A 143 -3.52 18.26 14.28
C VAL A 143 -3.94 17.29 15.39
N PRO A 144 -4.81 17.69 16.33
CA PRO A 144 -5.37 16.78 17.30
C PRO A 144 -6.33 15.80 16.62
N SER A 145 -6.19 14.52 16.96
CA SER A 145 -7.18 13.47 16.70
C SER A 145 -8.48 13.83 17.42
N ALA A 146 -9.40 14.49 16.72
CA ALA A 146 -10.80 14.55 17.07
C ALA A 146 -11.59 14.53 15.75
N VAL A 147 -12.29 13.42 15.53
CA VAL A 147 -13.29 13.29 14.47
C VAL A 147 -14.34 14.37 14.72
N ARG A 148 -14.30 15.44 13.93
CA ARG A 148 -15.44 16.36 13.85
C ARG A 148 -16.38 15.75 12.82
N ASN A 149 -17.45 15.13 13.30
CA ASN A 149 -18.61 14.85 12.46
C ASN A 149 -19.04 16.17 11.83
N ASP A 150 -19.12 16.21 10.50
CA ASP A 150 -19.72 17.33 9.79
C ASP A 150 -21.20 17.43 10.25
N PRO A 151 -21.65 18.56 10.81
CA PRO A 151 -22.98 18.69 11.43
C PRO A 151 -24.18 18.39 10.51
N GLY A 152 -23.98 18.20 9.20
CA GLY A 152 -25.03 17.89 8.23
C GLY A 152 -25.05 16.46 7.69
N MET A 153 -24.16 15.56 8.15
CA MET A 153 -24.02 14.22 7.55
C MET A 153 -24.96 13.20 8.22
N ASP A 154 -25.90 12.64 7.45
CA ASP A 154 -26.73 11.51 7.89
C ASP A 154 -25.89 10.20 7.88
N PRO A 155 -25.58 9.61 9.05
CA PRO A 155 -24.80 8.37 9.12
C PRO A 155 -25.50 7.18 8.47
N MET A 156 -26.83 7.24 8.32
CA MET A 156 -27.66 6.21 7.69
C MET A 156 -27.85 6.44 6.18
N HIS A 157 -27.28 7.52 5.63
CA HIS A 157 -27.38 7.81 4.20
C HIS A 157 -26.81 6.64 3.37
N LYS A 158 -27.40 6.38 2.21
CA LYS A 158 -27.01 5.26 1.34
C LYS A 158 -25.55 5.30 0.91
N ASP A 159 -24.99 6.49 0.75
CA ASP A 159 -23.58 6.71 0.45
C ASP A 159 -22.64 6.25 1.58
N ASN A 160 -23.14 6.12 2.81
CA ASN A 160 -22.40 5.55 3.93
C ASN A 160 -22.55 4.02 4.01
N SER A 161 -23.30 3.38 3.11
CA SER A 161 -23.44 1.93 3.14
C SER A 161 -22.17 1.23 2.64
N PHE A 162 -21.75 0.19 3.37
CA PHE A 162 -20.63 -0.64 2.97
C PHE A 162 -20.91 -1.42 1.69
N ARG A 163 -22.19 -1.63 1.36
CA ARG A 163 -22.61 -2.21 0.09
C ARG A 163 -22.18 -1.37 -1.11
N GLU A 164 -22.42 -0.05 -1.07
CA GLU A 164 -22.00 0.84 -2.16
C GLU A 164 -20.47 0.94 -2.21
N PHE A 165 -19.78 0.89 -1.06
CA PHE A 165 -18.32 0.77 -1.03
C PHE A 165 -17.82 -0.46 -1.78
N ARG A 166 -18.38 -1.63 -1.50
CA ARG A 166 -18.04 -2.87 -2.21
C ARG A 166 -18.33 -2.78 -3.70
N ARG A 167 -19.47 -2.17 -4.07
CA ARG A 167 -19.85 -1.97 -5.47
C ARG A 167 -18.86 -1.09 -6.21
N LEU A 168 -18.43 0.01 -5.59
CA LEU A 168 -17.40 0.88 -6.15
C LEU A 168 -16.09 0.10 -6.37
N CYS A 169 -15.63 -0.63 -5.35
CA CYS A 169 -14.42 -1.45 -5.46
C CYS A 169 -14.50 -2.49 -6.59
N ALA A 170 -15.65 -3.15 -6.77
CA ALA A 170 -15.86 -4.10 -7.86
C ALA A 170 -15.76 -3.41 -9.23
N ASN A 171 -16.46 -2.29 -9.43
CA ASN A 171 -16.40 -1.52 -10.68
C ASN A 171 -14.97 -1.04 -10.98
N VAL A 172 -14.24 -0.57 -9.96
CA VAL A 172 -12.85 -0.16 -10.11
C VAL A 172 -11.97 -1.35 -10.46
N ALA A 173 -12.17 -2.52 -9.85
CA ALA A 173 -11.38 -3.72 -10.15
C ALA A 173 -11.57 -4.20 -11.61
N GLU A 174 -12.80 -4.14 -12.12
CA GLU A 174 -13.17 -4.56 -13.48
C GLU A 174 -12.65 -3.62 -14.57
N GLU A 175 -12.47 -2.33 -14.26
CA GLU A 175 -11.96 -1.35 -15.22
C GLU A 175 -10.46 -1.55 -15.48
N SER A 176 -10.09 -1.70 -16.75
CA SER A 176 -8.70 -1.98 -17.15
C SER A 176 -7.80 -0.75 -17.15
N SER A 177 -8.35 0.44 -17.38
CA SER A 177 -7.58 1.68 -17.55
C SER A 177 -7.50 2.48 -16.25
N TYR A 178 -6.31 2.99 -15.91
CA TYR A 178 -6.13 3.84 -14.72
C TYR A 178 -6.97 5.12 -14.76
N THR A 179 -7.14 5.70 -15.95
CA THR A 179 -8.01 6.87 -16.14
C THR A 179 -9.47 6.50 -15.92
N GLY A 180 -9.94 5.36 -16.43
CA GLY A 180 -11.29 4.85 -16.17
C GLY A 180 -11.52 4.61 -14.69
N LYS A 181 -10.57 3.97 -13.99
CA LYS A 181 -10.64 3.75 -12.53
C LYS A 181 -10.81 5.07 -11.77
N THR A 182 -10.01 6.08 -12.13
CA THR A 182 -10.11 7.44 -11.55
C THR A 182 -11.48 8.05 -11.82
N ASN A 183 -11.98 7.94 -13.04
CA ASN A 183 -13.28 8.47 -13.43
C ASN A 183 -14.44 7.79 -12.69
N ILE A 184 -14.36 6.48 -12.45
CA ILE A 184 -15.38 5.72 -11.68
C ILE A 184 -15.48 6.29 -10.27
N VAL A 185 -14.35 6.44 -9.58
CA VAL A 185 -14.29 7.00 -8.22
C VAL A 185 -14.77 8.44 -8.21
N ALA A 186 -14.25 9.29 -9.11
CA ALA A 186 -14.65 10.69 -9.20
C ALA A 186 -16.15 10.87 -9.50
N THR A 187 -16.71 10.02 -10.37
CA THR A 187 -18.15 10.05 -10.70
C THR A 187 -18.99 9.68 -9.49
N PHE A 188 -18.59 8.65 -8.74
CA PHE A 188 -19.30 8.26 -7.53
C PHE A 188 -19.22 9.34 -6.44
N LEU A 189 -18.02 9.87 -6.16
CA LEU A 189 -17.82 10.91 -5.15
C LEU A 189 -18.42 12.27 -5.53
N LYS A 190 -18.78 12.47 -6.80
CA LYS A 190 -19.53 13.64 -7.25
C LYS A 190 -21.04 13.44 -7.12
N ASN A 191 -21.53 12.28 -7.55
CA ASN A 191 -22.97 12.08 -7.77
C ASN A 191 -23.65 11.27 -6.65
N GLY A 192 -22.90 10.56 -5.81
CA GLY A 192 -23.45 9.65 -4.81
C GLY A 192 -24.14 8.42 -5.42
N ALA A 193 -24.63 7.54 -4.55
CA ALA A 193 -25.33 6.32 -4.90
C ALA A 193 -26.75 6.58 -5.45
N ASN A 194 -27.30 7.77 -5.21
CA ASN A 194 -28.62 8.20 -5.71
C ASN A 194 -28.53 9.09 -6.96
N LYS A 195 -27.31 9.47 -7.39
CA LYS A 195 -27.04 10.34 -8.55
C LYS A 195 -27.52 11.79 -8.41
N ASP A 196 -27.76 12.24 -7.18
CA ASP A 196 -28.24 13.57 -6.81
C ASP A 196 -27.21 14.38 -6.00
N GLY A 197 -25.97 13.90 -5.92
CA GLY A 197 -24.90 14.50 -5.16
C GLY A 197 -24.42 13.55 -4.06
N PHE A 198 -23.11 13.52 -3.84
CA PHE A 198 -22.54 12.71 -2.77
C PHE A 198 -22.80 13.34 -1.39
N GLN A 199 -23.35 12.55 -0.47
CA GLN A 199 -23.75 12.95 0.89
C GLN A 199 -23.12 12.05 1.96
N GLY A 200 -22.17 11.19 1.58
CA GLY A 200 -21.45 10.31 2.50
C GLY A 200 -20.22 10.94 3.15
N ASP A 201 -19.53 10.16 3.99
CA ASP A 201 -18.28 10.57 4.62
C ASP A 201 -17.09 10.48 3.65
N LEU A 202 -16.83 11.57 2.93
CA LEU A 202 -15.74 11.64 1.95
C LEU A 202 -14.39 11.22 2.55
N ARG A 203 -14.10 11.65 3.78
CA ARG A 203 -12.83 11.35 4.45
C ARG A 203 -12.71 9.85 4.70
N LEU A 204 -13.79 9.23 5.19
CA LEU A 204 -13.79 7.81 5.48
C LEU A 204 -13.76 6.96 4.20
N TRP A 205 -14.44 7.39 3.14
CA TRP A 205 -14.35 6.77 1.82
C TRP A 205 -12.91 6.72 1.30
N VAL A 206 -12.22 7.86 1.29
CA VAL A 206 -10.82 7.93 0.85
C VAL A 206 -9.91 7.10 1.76
N LYS A 207 -10.17 7.10 3.08
CA LYS A 207 -9.43 6.28 4.04
C LYS A 207 -9.55 4.79 3.74
N LEU A 208 -10.77 4.29 3.53
CA LEU A 208 -11.02 2.86 3.26
C LEU A 208 -10.60 2.44 1.84
N LEU A 209 -10.58 3.34 0.86
CA LEU A 209 -10.07 3.07 -0.49
C LEU A 209 -8.53 2.93 -0.55
N LEU A 210 -7.82 3.42 0.48
CA LEU A 210 -6.36 3.45 0.54
C LEU A 210 -5.79 2.71 1.76
N PRO A 211 -6.17 1.45 2.01
CA PRO A 211 -5.76 0.75 3.24
C PRO A 211 -4.26 0.43 3.28
N GLY A 212 -3.60 0.35 2.12
CA GLY A 212 -2.13 0.20 2.02
C GLY A 212 -1.34 1.49 2.27
N VAL A 213 -2.00 2.66 2.23
CA VAL A 213 -1.39 3.98 2.49
C VAL A 213 -1.65 4.38 3.94
N ILE A 214 -2.90 4.28 4.37
CA ILE A 214 -3.30 4.56 5.75
C ILE A 214 -3.30 3.22 6.49
N LYS A 215 -2.10 2.76 6.83
CA LYS A 215 -1.89 1.44 7.42
C LYS A 215 -2.36 1.38 8.86
N ARG A 216 -3.10 0.31 9.17
CA ARG A 216 -3.38 -0.17 10.52
C ARG A 216 -2.62 -1.46 10.74
N VAL A 217 -2.08 -1.65 11.94
CA VAL A 217 -1.36 -2.87 12.31
C VAL A 217 -2.30 -3.73 13.14
N TYR A 218 -2.65 -4.91 12.62
CA TYR A 218 -3.57 -5.85 13.30
C TYR A 218 -2.86 -7.07 13.91
N ASN A 219 -1.56 -7.25 13.63
CA ASN A 219 -0.79 -8.44 14.03
C ASN A 219 -1.45 -9.76 13.60
N LEU A 220 -2.08 -9.77 12.41
CA LEU A 220 -2.80 -10.90 11.84
C LEU A 220 -2.26 -11.26 10.45
N GLN A 221 -1.54 -12.38 10.37
CA GLN A 221 -1.09 -12.99 9.11
C GLN A 221 -2.17 -13.89 8.52
N SER A 222 -2.03 -14.26 7.23
CA SER A 222 -3.04 -15.07 6.53
C SER A 222 -3.30 -16.42 7.22
N LYS A 223 -2.26 -17.12 7.67
CA LYS A 223 -2.41 -18.39 8.41
C LYS A 223 -3.10 -18.22 9.77
N GLN A 224 -2.88 -17.09 10.45
CA GLN A 224 -3.57 -16.79 11.72
C GLN A 224 -5.05 -16.49 11.47
N LEU A 225 -5.38 -15.75 10.39
CA LEU A 225 -6.77 -15.54 9.98
C LEU A 225 -7.46 -16.86 9.63
N ILE A 226 -6.80 -17.77 8.91
CA ILE A 226 -7.34 -19.11 8.63
C ILE A 226 -7.62 -19.87 9.94
N LYS A 227 -6.67 -19.91 10.87
CA LYS A 227 -6.85 -20.57 12.18
C LYS A 227 -8.04 -20.00 12.94
N LEU A 228 -8.16 -18.67 13.00
CA LEU A 228 -9.26 -18.00 13.70
C LEU A 228 -10.61 -18.30 13.04
N PHE A 229 -10.69 -18.18 11.71
CA PHE A 229 -11.95 -18.40 11.00
C PHE A 229 -12.35 -19.88 10.92
N SER A 230 -11.42 -20.83 10.86
CA SER A 230 -11.75 -22.26 10.91
C SER A 230 -12.44 -22.61 12.23
N GLN A 231 -11.96 -22.05 13.35
CA GLN A 231 -12.61 -22.18 14.66
C GLN A 231 -13.98 -21.49 14.70
N LEU A 232 -14.09 -20.28 14.15
CA LEU A 232 -15.35 -19.51 14.15
C LEU A 232 -16.44 -20.17 13.29
N PHE A 233 -16.06 -20.77 12.17
CA PHE A 233 -16.98 -21.42 11.24
C PHE A 233 -17.22 -22.89 11.57
N ASN A 234 -16.40 -23.46 12.46
CA ASN A 234 -16.33 -24.88 12.76
C ASN A 234 -16.07 -25.73 11.50
N THR A 235 -15.03 -25.35 10.74
CA THR A 235 -14.59 -26.00 9.51
C THR A 235 -13.17 -26.55 9.66
N ASN A 236 -12.77 -27.46 8.77
CA ASN A 236 -11.41 -28.01 8.78
C ASN A 236 -10.39 -26.93 8.41
N GLN A 237 -9.38 -26.74 9.26
CA GLN A 237 -8.33 -25.75 9.02
C GLN A 237 -7.43 -26.12 7.85
N GLU A 238 -7.18 -27.42 7.61
CA GLU A 238 -6.32 -27.90 6.53
C GLU A 238 -6.96 -27.62 5.17
N GLU A 239 -8.24 -27.92 5.00
CA GLU A 239 -8.99 -27.60 3.78
C GLU A 239 -8.97 -26.09 3.47
N MET A 240 -9.07 -25.24 4.50
CA MET A 240 -8.96 -23.80 4.33
C MET A 240 -7.53 -23.36 3.95
N LEU A 241 -6.49 -24.04 4.44
CA LEU A 241 -5.11 -23.78 4.05
C LEU A 241 -4.82 -24.23 2.61
N GLU A 242 -5.39 -25.35 2.18
CA GLU A 242 -5.33 -25.84 0.79
C GLU A 242 -6.00 -24.84 -0.17
N ASP A 243 -7.21 -24.37 0.13
CA ASP A 243 -7.88 -23.35 -0.70
C ASP A 243 -7.08 -22.04 -0.76
N LEU A 244 -6.39 -21.67 0.33
CA LEU A 244 -5.52 -20.48 0.39
C LEU A 244 -4.31 -20.56 -0.57
N GLU A 245 -3.92 -21.73 -1.06
CA GLU A 245 -2.84 -21.87 -2.05
C GLU A 245 -3.14 -21.11 -3.35
N GLN A 246 -4.42 -20.82 -3.64
CA GLN A 246 -4.84 -19.93 -4.74
C GLN A 246 -4.43 -18.46 -4.53
N GLY A 247 -4.02 -18.10 -3.31
CA GLY A 247 -3.41 -16.83 -2.97
C GLY A 247 -4.38 -15.71 -2.59
N ASP A 248 -5.69 -15.96 -2.41
CA ASP A 248 -6.67 -14.96 -1.94
C ASP A 248 -7.35 -15.37 -0.63
N ILE A 249 -6.75 -14.97 0.50
CA ILE A 249 -7.33 -15.22 1.83
C ILE A 249 -8.76 -14.68 1.99
N ALA A 250 -9.10 -13.56 1.34
CA ALA A 250 -10.44 -13.01 1.44
C ALA A 250 -11.47 -13.87 0.68
N GLU A 251 -11.06 -14.49 -0.42
CA GLU A 251 -11.89 -15.45 -1.16
C GLU A 251 -12.04 -16.75 -0.40
N THR A 252 -10.95 -17.28 0.15
CA THR A 252 -10.98 -18.48 1.00
C THR A 252 -11.92 -18.29 2.18
N VAL A 253 -11.75 -17.22 2.97
CA VAL A 253 -12.66 -16.95 4.10
C VAL A 253 -14.11 -16.82 3.64
N ARG A 254 -14.39 -16.20 2.48
CA ARG A 254 -15.74 -16.10 1.93
C ARG A 254 -16.34 -17.47 1.63
N ASN A 255 -15.61 -18.33 0.91
CA ASN A 255 -16.10 -19.62 0.44
C ASN A 255 -16.50 -20.54 1.60
N PHE A 256 -15.72 -20.54 2.68
CA PHE A 256 -16.03 -21.31 3.90
C PHE A 256 -17.07 -20.64 4.78
N PHE A 257 -17.14 -19.31 4.80
CA PHE A 257 -18.20 -18.58 5.51
C PHE A 257 -19.58 -18.85 4.92
N GLU A 258 -19.71 -18.96 3.59
CA GLU A 258 -20.97 -19.30 2.91
C GLU A 258 -21.53 -20.66 3.33
N GLN A 259 -20.66 -21.58 3.74
CA GLN A 259 -21.01 -22.94 4.15
C GLN A 259 -21.17 -23.07 5.67
N SER A 260 -20.85 -22.03 6.46
CA SER A 260 -20.85 -22.13 7.91
C SER A 260 -22.27 -22.24 8.47
N ALA A 261 -22.56 -23.37 9.11
CA ALA A 261 -23.79 -23.55 9.88
C ALA A 261 -23.75 -22.85 11.25
N MET A 262 -22.56 -22.72 11.85
CA MET A 262 -22.37 -22.14 13.19
C MET A 262 -22.43 -20.61 13.16
N LEU A 263 -21.97 -20.02 12.06
CA LEU A 263 -21.93 -18.58 11.86
C LEU A 263 -22.39 -18.28 10.43
N PRO A 264 -23.69 -18.42 10.12
CA PRO A 264 -24.19 -18.25 8.76
C PRO A 264 -24.15 -16.78 8.33
N PRO A 265 -23.86 -16.48 7.05
CA PRO A 265 -23.90 -15.11 6.54
C PRO A 265 -25.30 -14.52 6.63
N VAL A 266 -25.39 -13.21 6.90
CA VAL A 266 -26.69 -12.52 6.80
C VAL A 266 -27.11 -12.39 5.34
N LYS A 267 -28.42 -12.38 5.10
CA LYS A 267 -29.00 -12.30 3.74
C LYS A 267 -28.98 -10.89 3.15
N LYS A 268 -28.88 -9.85 3.98
CA LYS A 268 -28.95 -8.43 3.57
C LYS A 268 -27.78 -7.66 4.14
N ALA A 269 -27.07 -6.92 3.28
CA ALA A 269 -26.01 -6.03 3.70
C ALA A 269 -26.60 -4.81 4.43
N THR A 270 -26.21 -4.62 5.69
CA THR A 270 -26.70 -3.54 6.57
C THR A 270 -25.57 -2.73 7.20
N LEU A 271 -24.31 -3.13 6.98
CA LEU A 271 -23.16 -2.43 7.51
C LEU A 271 -22.97 -1.07 6.82
N SER A 272 -22.65 -0.07 7.62
CA SER A 272 -22.10 1.21 7.16
C SER A 272 -20.57 1.15 7.05
N ILE A 273 -19.97 2.11 6.35
CA ILE A 273 -18.51 2.28 6.33
C ILE A 273 -17.97 2.65 7.72
N GLN A 274 -18.77 3.33 8.55
CA GLN A 274 -18.46 3.68 9.93
C GLN A 274 -18.42 2.44 10.83
N ASP A 275 -19.38 1.52 10.68
CA ASP A 275 -19.36 0.23 11.40
C ASP A 275 -18.06 -0.53 11.12
N VAL A 276 -17.65 -0.55 9.85
CA VAL A 276 -16.42 -1.23 9.41
C VAL A 276 -15.19 -0.50 9.94
N ASP A 277 -15.12 0.83 9.86
CA ASP A 277 -13.98 1.59 10.39
C ASP A 277 -13.82 1.42 11.90
N GLN A 278 -14.94 1.42 12.64
CA GLN A 278 -14.96 1.18 14.08
C GLN A 278 -14.48 -0.22 14.43
N PHE A 279 -14.91 -1.24 13.66
CA PHE A 279 -14.40 -2.61 13.81
C PHE A 279 -12.89 -2.68 13.54
N LEU A 280 -12.40 -2.05 12.47
CA LEU A 280 -10.98 -2.04 12.15
C LEU A 280 -10.18 -1.36 13.27
N GLU A 281 -10.68 -0.25 13.81
CA GLU A 281 -10.07 0.42 14.95
C GLU A 281 -10.05 -0.46 16.20
N GLU A 282 -11.17 -1.08 16.56
CA GLU A 282 -11.27 -2.04 17.68
C GLU A 282 -10.24 -3.17 17.52
N LEU A 283 -10.11 -3.73 16.30
CA LEU A 283 -9.18 -4.81 16.01
C LEU A 283 -7.71 -4.41 16.17
N THR A 284 -7.33 -3.14 15.92
CA THR A 284 -5.93 -2.70 16.11
C THR A 284 -5.47 -2.76 17.57
N GLY A 285 -6.40 -2.67 18.52
CA GLY A 285 -6.10 -2.77 19.95
C GLY A 285 -5.94 -4.20 20.46
N MET A 286 -6.26 -5.21 19.64
CA MET A 286 -6.31 -6.61 20.08
C MET A 286 -4.96 -7.30 19.84
N THR A 287 -4.39 -7.86 20.91
CA THR A 287 -3.08 -8.54 20.85
C THR A 287 -3.16 -10.04 21.13
N ARG A 288 -4.25 -10.50 21.75
CA ARG A 288 -4.48 -11.91 22.08
C ARG A 288 -5.42 -12.56 21.07
N GLU A 289 -5.17 -13.84 20.78
CA GLU A 289 -5.98 -14.64 19.84
C GLU A 289 -7.47 -14.67 20.21
N GLU A 290 -7.78 -14.80 21.51
CA GLU A 290 -9.16 -14.82 22.04
C GLU A 290 -9.90 -13.49 21.76
N GLU A 291 -9.21 -12.37 21.97
CA GLU A 291 -9.75 -11.02 21.75
C GLU A 291 -9.97 -10.76 20.25
N GLN A 292 -8.99 -11.13 19.42
CA GLN A 292 -9.08 -11.05 17.96
C GLN A 292 -10.24 -11.90 17.44
N SER A 293 -10.36 -13.15 17.92
CA SER A 293 -11.46 -14.06 17.58
C SER A 293 -12.82 -13.46 17.95
N TYR A 294 -12.93 -12.87 19.14
CA TYR A 294 -14.16 -12.21 19.59
C TYR A 294 -14.59 -11.05 18.68
N VAL A 295 -13.65 -10.15 18.34
CA VAL A 295 -13.93 -8.97 17.50
C VAL A 295 -14.24 -9.41 16.05
N LEU A 296 -13.53 -10.40 15.51
CA LEU A 296 -13.82 -10.99 14.20
C LEU A 296 -15.21 -11.65 14.15
N LYS A 297 -15.58 -12.40 15.20
CA LYS A 297 -16.92 -13.01 15.32
C LYS A 297 -18.01 -11.95 15.37
N LYS A 298 -17.79 -10.87 16.12
CA LYS A 298 -18.75 -9.76 16.29
C LYS A 298 -19.10 -9.11 14.94
N ILE A 299 -18.10 -8.81 14.10
CA ILE A 299 -18.36 -8.26 12.76
C ILE A 299 -18.97 -9.30 11.81
N ALA A 300 -18.45 -10.55 11.82
CA ALA A 300 -18.90 -11.60 10.91
C ALA A 300 -20.39 -11.93 11.08
N LYS A 301 -20.94 -11.86 12.30
CA LYS A 301 -22.39 -12.00 12.57
C LYS A 301 -23.29 -11.01 11.82
N ARG A 302 -22.74 -9.88 11.35
CA ARG A 302 -23.47 -8.81 10.63
C ARG A 302 -23.15 -8.79 9.14
N CYS A 303 -22.26 -9.67 8.66
CA CYS A 303 -21.75 -9.65 7.30
C CYS A 303 -22.55 -10.58 6.37
N THR A 304 -22.87 -10.11 5.16
CA THR A 304 -23.04 -11.01 4.02
C THR A 304 -21.67 -11.63 3.68
N ALA A 305 -21.63 -12.69 2.88
CA ALA A 305 -20.37 -13.28 2.45
C ALA A 305 -19.42 -12.26 1.80
N ASN A 306 -19.98 -11.41 0.93
CA ASN A 306 -19.23 -10.35 0.27
C ASN A 306 -18.81 -9.21 1.21
N ASP A 307 -19.57 -8.94 2.28
CA ASP A 307 -19.12 -7.99 3.32
C ASP A 307 -17.87 -8.53 4.01
N LEU A 308 -17.89 -9.79 4.46
CA LEU A 308 -16.75 -10.38 5.16
C LEU A 308 -15.52 -10.44 4.26
N LYS A 309 -15.68 -10.84 2.98
CA LYS A 309 -14.61 -10.78 1.98
C LYS A 309 -13.94 -9.39 1.94
N MET A 310 -14.73 -8.32 1.83
CA MET A 310 -14.17 -6.97 1.77
C MET A 310 -13.54 -6.53 3.09
N VAL A 311 -14.10 -6.95 4.23
CA VAL A 311 -13.48 -6.71 5.54
C VAL A 311 -12.10 -7.37 5.63
N ILE A 312 -11.93 -8.62 5.18
CA ILE A 312 -10.63 -9.30 5.18
C ILE A 312 -9.63 -8.56 4.28
N ARG A 313 -10.06 -8.05 3.12
CA ARG A 313 -9.22 -7.22 2.25
C ARG A 313 -8.73 -5.94 2.94
N LEU A 314 -9.60 -5.29 3.71
CA LEU A 314 -9.23 -4.13 4.52
C LEU A 314 -8.23 -4.48 5.64
N ILE A 315 -8.41 -5.63 6.31
CA ILE A 315 -7.45 -6.14 7.31
C ILE A 315 -6.09 -6.41 6.65
N LYS A 316 -6.08 -7.00 5.45
CA LYS A 316 -4.86 -7.32 4.71
C LYS A 316 -4.19 -6.11 4.04
N GLY A 317 -4.85 -4.96 4.01
CA GLY A 317 -4.29 -3.75 3.39
C GLY A 317 -4.34 -3.75 1.86
N ASP A 318 -5.05 -4.70 1.24
CA ASP A 318 -5.14 -4.85 -0.21
C ASP A 318 -6.59 -5.15 -0.65
N LEU A 319 -7.21 -4.18 -1.34
CA LEU A 319 -8.57 -4.30 -1.87
C LEU A 319 -8.65 -5.12 -3.17
N ARG A 320 -7.51 -5.43 -3.80
CA ARG A 320 -7.42 -6.07 -5.13
C ARG A 320 -8.19 -5.34 -6.22
N ILE A 321 -8.12 -4.00 -6.20
CA ILE A 321 -8.77 -3.13 -7.20
C ILE A 321 -7.78 -2.62 -8.27
N ASN A 322 -6.49 -2.98 -8.14
CA ASN A 322 -5.41 -2.53 -9.03
C ASN A 322 -5.34 -0.99 -9.16
N ALA A 323 -5.57 -0.29 -8.05
CA ALA A 323 -5.49 1.16 -7.94
C ALA A 323 -4.95 1.57 -6.56
N GLY A 324 -3.96 2.46 -6.54
CA GLY A 324 -3.47 3.10 -5.31
C GLY A 324 -3.70 4.61 -5.27
N ALA A 325 -3.01 5.30 -4.35
CA ALA A 325 -3.17 6.73 -4.01
C ALA A 325 -3.17 7.72 -5.19
N LYS A 326 -2.55 7.37 -6.32
CA LYS A 326 -2.53 8.24 -7.50
C LYS A 326 -3.89 8.31 -8.21
N HIS A 327 -4.73 7.28 -8.05
CA HIS A 327 -5.98 7.12 -8.78
C HIS A 327 -7.21 7.43 -7.92
N MET A 328 -7.05 7.39 -6.59
CA MET A 328 -8.07 7.80 -5.62
C MET A 328 -7.92 9.29 -5.35
#